data_AF-A0A161MJQ9-F1
#
_entry.id   AF-A0A161MJQ9-F1
#
_cell.length_a   1.000
_cell.length_b   1.000
_cell.length_c   1.000
_cell.angle_alpha   90.00
_cell.angle_beta   90.00
_cell.angle_gamma   90.00
#
_symmetry.space_group_name_H-M   'P 1'
#
loop_
_entity.id
_entity.type
_entity.pdbx_description
1 polymer ?
#
loop_
_entity_poly.entity_id
_entity_poly.type
_entity_poly.pdbx_seq_one_letter_code
_entity_poly.pdbx_strand_id
1 'polypeptide(L)'
;MYVLLTGILQFVYCCLVGTFPFNSFLSGFISCVSSFVLAVCLRLQVNPQNKIHFSKISPERGFADFIFAHIILHLVVINFIG
;
A
#
# COMPACT_ATOMS: atom_id res chain seq x y z
N MET A 1 -8.57 6.45 -2.82
CA MET A 1 -9.12 7.40 -1.83
C MET A 1 -9.25 6.77 -0.45
N TYR A 2 -9.97 5.65 -0.30
CA TYR A 2 -10.14 4.96 0.98
C TYR A 2 -8.82 4.76 1.76
N VAL A 3 -7.81 4.13 1.13
CA VAL A 3 -6.51 3.81 1.76
C VAL A 3 -5.72 5.05 2.21
N LEU A 4 -5.86 6.17 1.48
CA LEU A 4 -5.21 7.43 1.86
C LEU A 4 -5.87 8.02 3.10
N LEU A 5 -7.21 8.03 3.12
CA LEU A 5 -7.98 8.57 4.24
C LEU A 5 -7.73 7.77 5.52
N THR A 6 -7.68 6.44 5.44
CA THR A 6 -7.35 5.58 6.59
C THR A 6 -5.95 5.87 7.13
N GLY A 7 -4.95 6.06 6.27
CA GLY A 7 -3.59 6.44 6.68
C GLY A 7 -3.54 7.80 7.38
N ILE A 8 -4.27 8.79 6.85
CA ILE A 8 -4.37 10.13 7.48
C ILE A 8 -5.02 10.02 8.86
N LEU A 9 -6.14 9.31 8.98
CA LEU A 9 -6.83 9.13 10.25
C LEU A 9 -5.95 8.43 11.28
N GLN A 10 -5.19 7.41 10.87
CA GLN A 10 -4.28 6.69 11.76
C GLN A 10 -3.13 7.59 12.25
N PHE A 11 -2.59 8.43 11.37
CA PHE A 11 -1.58 9.43 11.73
C PHE A 11 -2.13 10.47 12.71
N VAL A 12 -3.32 11.01 12.44
CA VAL A 12 -4.00 11.97 13.33
C VAL A 12 -4.26 11.35 14.71
N TYR A 13 -4.75 10.10 14.76
CA TYR A 13 -4.95 9.38 16.02
C TYR A 13 -3.65 9.25 16.82
N CYS A 14 -2.55 8.89 16.17
CA CYS A 14 -1.23 8.79 16.80
C CYS A 14 -0.74 10.13 17.37
N CYS A 15 -0.96 11.24 16.65
CA CYS A 15 -0.63 12.58 17.14
C CYS A 15 -1.46 13.00 18.37
N LEU A 16 -2.72 12.54 18.47
CA LEU A 16 -3.64 12.94 19.54
C LEU A 16 -3.53 12.07 20.80
N VAL A 17 -3.45 10.75 20.62
CA VAL A 17 -3.52 9.76 21.72
C VAL A 17 -2.13 9.28 22.14
N GLY A 18 -1.12 9.50 21.30
CA GLY A 18 0.25 9.08 21.53
C GLY A 18 0.62 7.81 20.78
N THR A 19 1.86 7.37 21.00
CA THR A 19 2.54 6.39 20.14
C THR A 19 2.58 4.98 20.73
N PHE A 20 1.99 4.71 21.89
CA PHE A 20 2.04 3.37 22.49
C PHE A 20 0.78 2.55 22.15
N PRO A 21 0.90 1.33 21.58
CA PRO A 21 2.12 0.67 21.08
C PRO A 21 2.57 1.14 19.69
N PHE A 22 3.87 1.45 19.54
CA PHE A 22 4.39 2.11 18.32
C PHE A 22 4.47 1.17 17.14
N ASN A 23 4.78 -0.11 17.37
CA ASN A 23 4.81 -1.14 16.35
C ASN A 23 3.45 -1.32 15.69
N SER A 24 2.37 -1.34 16.46
CA SER A 24 1.02 -1.49 15.92
C SER A 24 0.60 -0.27 15.09
N PHE A 25 0.94 0.95 15.54
CA PHE A 25 0.74 2.16 14.74
C PHE A 25 1.53 2.10 13.43
N LEU A 26 2.83 1.81 13.52
CA LEU A 26 3.74 1.82 12.38
C LEU A 26 3.35 0.73 11.37
N SER A 27 3.00 -0.47 11.83
CA SER A 27 2.51 -1.58 11.03
C SER A 27 1.26 -1.19 10.22
N GLY A 28 0.24 -0.64 10.89
CA GLY A 28 -0.99 -0.22 10.20
C GLY A 28 -0.77 0.96 9.26
N PHE A 29 0.06 1.93 9.67
CA PHE A 29 0.36 3.10 8.85
C PHE A 29 1.13 2.71 7.58
N ILE A 30 2.17 1.87 7.70
CA ILE A 30 2.91 1.34 6.55
C ILE A 30 2.00 0.52 5.65
N SER A 31 1.09 -0.30 6.20
CA SER A 31 0.11 -1.04 5.41
C SER A 31 -0.74 -0.13 4.52
N CYS A 32 -1.21 1.01 5.07
CA CYS A 32 -1.95 2.02 4.31
C CYS A 32 -1.07 2.67 3.23
N VAL A 33 0.13 3.14 3.59
CA VAL A 33 1.03 3.81 2.64
C VAL A 33 1.43 2.88 1.49
N SER A 34 1.89 1.66 1.80
CA SER A 34 2.31 0.69 0.80
C SER A 34 1.15 0.25 -0.11
N SER A 35 -0.04 0.04 0.44
CA SER A 35 -1.23 -0.28 -0.35
C SER A 35 -1.62 0.86 -1.30
N PHE A 36 -1.45 2.12 -0.88
CA PHE A 36 -1.67 3.27 -1.75
C PHE A 36 -0.64 3.32 -2.89
N VAL A 37 0.66 3.14 -2.58
CA VAL A 37 1.72 3.13 -3.60
C VAL A 37 1.52 2.00 -4.60
N LEU A 38 1.24 0.78 -4.14
CA LEU A 38 0.99 -0.38 -5.02
C LEU A 38 -0.20 -0.12 -5.96
N ALA A 39 -1.28 0.49 -5.44
CA ALA A 39 -2.45 0.82 -6.26
C ALA A 39 -2.12 1.90 -7.32
N VAL A 40 -1.30 2.90 -6.98
CA VAL A 40 -0.82 3.90 -7.94
C VAL A 40 0.07 3.25 -9.00
N CYS A 41 0.98 2.35 -8.61
CA CYS A 41 1.83 1.61 -9.54
C CYS A 41 1.01 0.78 -10.52
N LEU A 42 0.03 0.01 -10.03
CA LEU A 42 -0.87 -0.77 -10.88
C LEU A 42 -1.62 0.15 -11.84
N ARG A 43 -2.18 1.27 -11.35
CA ARG A 43 -2.89 2.25 -12.18
C ARG A 43 -2.03 2.81 -13.31
N LEU A 44 -0.75 3.10 -13.03
CA LEU A 44 0.19 3.59 -14.04
C LEU A 44 0.50 2.51 -15.09
N GLN A 45 0.63 1.25 -14.67
CA GLN A 45 0.95 0.13 -15.56
C GLN A 45 -0.23 -0.26 -16.46
N VAL A 46 -1.47 -0.19 -15.96
CA VAL A 46 -2.67 -0.56 -16.74
C VAL A 46 -3.22 0.59 -17.59
N ASN A 47 -2.75 1.83 -17.39
CA ASN A 47 -3.23 2.97 -18.17
C ASN A 47 -2.72 2.86 -19.63
N PRO A 48 -3.61 2.76 -20.64
CA PRO A 48 -3.21 2.66 -22.04
C PRO A 48 -2.39 3.87 -22.53
N GLN A 49 -2.55 5.04 -21.92
CA GLN A 49 -1.74 6.23 -22.24
C GLN A 49 -0.26 6.05 -21.88
N ASN A 50 0.04 5.22 -20.87
CA ASN A 50 1.39 4.96 -20.40
C ASN A 50 2.00 3.70 -21.03
N LYS A 51 1.30 3.07 -22.00
CA LYS A 51 1.73 1.81 -22.63
C LYS A 51 3.09 1.91 -23.31
N ILE A 52 3.49 3.09 -23.76
CA ILE A 52 4.83 3.33 -24.36
C ILE A 52 5.93 3.07 -23.32
N HIS A 53 5.71 3.45 -22.06
CA HIS A 53 6.67 3.24 -20.96
C HIS A 53 6.60 1.82 -20.37
N PHE A 54 5.45 1.15 -20.47
CA PHE A 54 5.21 -0.18 -19.91
C PHE A 54 4.96 -1.26 -20.98
N SER A 55 5.53 -1.12 -22.17
CA SER A 55 5.23 -1.96 -23.34
C SER A 55 5.50 -3.46 -23.16
N LYS A 56 6.36 -3.82 -22.20
CA LYS A 56 6.69 -5.21 -21.84
C LYS A 56 5.83 -5.80 -20.72
N ILE A 57 5.00 -4.99 -20.07
CA ILE A 57 4.14 -5.43 -18.97
C ILE A 57 2.71 -5.55 -19.50
N SER A 58 2.20 -6.77 -19.53
CA SER A 58 0.78 -7.00 -19.82
C SER A 58 -0.07 -6.61 -18.60
N PRO A 59 -1.34 -6.21 -18.79
CA PRO A 59 -2.23 -5.89 -17.67
C PRO A 59 -2.39 -7.06 -16.69
N GLU A 60 -2.42 -8.30 -17.19
CA GLU A 60 -2.52 -9.50 -16.35
C GLU A 60 -1.27 -9.67 -15.48
N ARG A 61 -0.09 -9.42 -16.06
CA ARG A 61 1.18 -9.48 -15.31
C ARG A 61 1.24 -8.39 -14.24
N GLY A 62 0.89 -7.15 -14.58
CA GLY A 62 0.87 -6.05 -13.61
C GLY A 62 -0.09 -6.33 -12.45
N PHE A 63 -1.23 -6.96 -12.72
CA PHE A 63 -2.16 -7.40 -11.68
C PHE A 63 -1.61 -8.55 -10.82
N ALA A 64 -0.92 -9.52 -11.42
CA ALA A 64 -0.27 -10.61 -10.67
C ALA A 64 0.84 -10.09 -9.74
N ASP A 65 1.68 -9.17 -10.23
CA ASP A 65 2.72 -8.52 -9.44
C ASP A 65 2.12 -7.70 -8.28
N PHE A 66 0.99 -7.03 -8.51
CA PHE A 66 0.24 -6.31 -7.48
C PHE A 66 -0.25 -7.25 -6.37
N ILE A 67 -0.90 -8.38 -6.72
CA ILE A 67 -1.36 -9.36 -5.72
C ILE A 67 -0.19 -9.93 -4.92
N PHE A 68 0.88 -10.33 -5.61
CA PHE A 68 2.05 -10.91 -4.95
C PHE A 68 2.68 -9.93 -3.95
N ALA A 69 2.86 -8.67 -4.35
CA ALA A 69 3.34 -7.63 -3.46
C ALA A 69 2.39 -7.38 -2.27
N HIS A 70 1.08 -7.44 -2.49
CA HIS A 70 0.08 -7.28 -1.43
C HIS A 70 0.10 -8.43 -0.42
N ILE A 71 0.33 -9.67 -0.85
CA ILE A 71 0.46 -10.83 0.05
C ILE A 71 1.69 -10.66 0.96
N ILE A 72 2.84 -10.31 0.37
CA ILE A 72 4.08 -10.08 1.13
C ILE A 72 3.89 -8.93 2.12
N LEU A 73 3.28 -7.82 1.67
CA LEU A 73 2.99 -6.67 2.52
C LEU A 73 2.18 -7.08 3.75
N HIS A 74 1.07 -7.80 3.56
CA HIS A 74 0.22 -8.21 4.69
C HIS A 74 0.92 -9.20 5.62
N LEU A 75 1.76 -10.09 5.09
CA LEU A 75 2.55 -11.00 5.91
C LEU A 75 3.53 -10.25 6.82
N VAL A 76 4.24 -9.25 6.28
CA VAL A 76 5.16 -8.40 7.06
C VAL A 76 4.40 -7.56 8.09
N VAL A 77 3.28 -6.95 7.71
CA VAL A 77 2.44 -6.11 8.59
C VAL A 77 1.92 -6.93 9.78
N ILE A 78 1.37 -8.12 9.55
CA ILE A 78 0.86 -9.00 10.61
C ILE A 78 1.99 -9.48 11.53
N ASN A 79 3.18 -9.75 10.97
CA ASN A 79 4.34 -10.14 11.77
C ASN A 79 4.85 -8.99 12.66
N PHE A 80 4.75 -7.75 12.19
CA PHE A 80 5.30 -6.56 12.84
C PHE A 80 4.31 -5.81 13.75
N ILE A 81 3.01 -6.14 13.72
CA ILE A 81 1.98 -5.40 14.48
C ILE A 81 2.13 -5.53 16.01
N GLY A 82 2.84 -6.57 16.47
CA GLY A 82 3.07 -6.89 17.90
C GLY A 82 4.13 -6.02 18.57
#